data_AF-A0A838MWW1-F1
#
_entry.id   AF-A0A838MWW1-F1
#
_cell.length_a   1.000
_cell.length_b   1.000
_cell.length_c   1.000
_cell.angle_alpha   90.00
_cell.angle_beta   90.00
_cell.angle_gamma   90.00
#
_symmetry.space_group_name_H-M   'P 1'
#
loop_
_entity.id
_entity.type
_entity.pdbx_description
1 polymer ?
#
loop_
_entity_poly.entity_id
_entity_poly.type
_entity_poly.pdbx_seq_one_letter_code
_entity_poly.pdbx_strand_id
1 'polypeptide(L)'
;LNALKTYGGYREGDWDNPPSGGDADTLYVFPYDWRRDNVETARALVRRIADLKHKLNRPDLRFNIIGHSMGGLVARYAARYGDADLPPAGQTPVVTWAGASGINKIFMFGTPNEGSAEAFATLLEGYSVQEGLRRRVRLLNKLSREDAMTLPSIYQLLPHGATPRFLDENLQPLEIDLYDPATWRKYGWTSINDPVYRARYARGVEGEEPGGAEDERKGAGDPAILDAYLSVVLERARRFHEALDLFPPVGPEPVPLFAFGGDCEETLFAPVILRDEKKGRWLTLTSPREIRASNNRRFSRKEVTRAMFQPGDGRVTRRSLLGTDLATRRTSALFDTPLPIAYAVFICDTHSGLHNNKILQNNALTLLVNEVMKE
;
A
#
# COMPACT_ATOMS: atom_id res chain seq x y z
N LEU A 1 3.75 -3.19 19.28
CA LEU A 1 4.84 -3.91 19.97
C LEU A 1 4.66 -3.95 21.49
N ASN A 2 4.51 -2.82 22.18
CA ASN A 2 4.35 -2.80 23.65
C ASN A 2 3.23 -3.70 24.16
N ALA A 3 2.06 -3.71 23.50
CA ALA A 3 0.96 -4.59 23.90
C ALA A 3 1.31 -6.09 23.87
N LEU A 4 2.09 -6.55 22.88
CA LEU A 4 2.55 -7.94 22.80
C LEU A 4 3.47 -8.29 23.98
N LYS A 5 4.36 -7.37 24.35
CA LYS A 5 5.30 -7.57 25.47
C LYS A 5 4.60 -7.52 26.83
N THR A 6 3.82 -6.47 27.07
CA THR A 6 3.23 -6.19 28.37
C THR A 6 2.03 -7.07 28.68
N TYR A 7 1.17 -7.34 27.69
CA TYR A 7 -0.08 -8.07 27.90
C TYR A 7 -0.08 -9.46 27.26
N GLY A 8 0.65 -9.64 26.15
CA GLY A 8 0.77 -10.93 25.47
C GLY A 8 1.88 -11.83 26.02
N GLY A 9 2.75 -11.33 26.91
CA GLY A 9 3.88 -12.10 27.46
C GLY A 9 5.03 -12.35 26.47
N TYR A 10 5.00 -11.75 25.28
CA TYR A 10 6.02 -11.97 24.27
C TYR A 10 7.34 -11.29 24.63
N ARG A 11 8.44 -11.99 24.47
CA ARG A 11 9.79 -11.40 24.48
C ARG A 11 10.27 -11.10 23.07
N GLU A 12 11.17 -10.15 22.92
CA GLU A 12 11.78 -9.87 21.63
C GLU A 12 12.90 -10.87 21.34
N GLY A 13 12.87 -11.47 20.16
CA GLY A 13 13.92 -12.35 19.64
C GLY A 13 14.83 -11.62 18.67
N ASP A 14 16.04 -12.15 18.51
CA ASP A 14 17.01 -11.68 17.52
C ASP A 14 17.03 -12.66 16.33
N TRP A 15 16.94 -12.14 15.11
CA TRP A 15 16.93 -12.98 13.90
C TRP A 15 18.26 -13.70 13.66
N ASP A 16 19.35 -13.10 14.11
CA ASP A 16 20.69 -13.60 13.85
C ASP A 16 21.13 -14.59 14.94
N ASN A 17 20.76 -14.32 16.18
CA ASN A 17 21.09 -15.06 17.39
C ASN A 17 19.81 -15.33 18.23
N PRO A 18 18.90 -16.20 17.75
CA PRO A 18 17.64 -16.44 18.45
C PRO A 18 17.90 -17.03 19.84
N PRO A 19 17.15 -16.61 20.87
CA PRO A 19 17.37 -17.11 22.22
C PRO A 19 16.92 -18.57 22.35
N SER A 20 17.38 -19.25 23.40
CA SER A 20 16.83 -20.57 23.77
C SER A 20 15.31 -20.47 23.95
N GLY A 21 14.57 -21.42 23.37
CA GLY A 21 13.09 -21.38 23.30
C GLY A 21 12.52 -20.24 22.44
N GLY A 22 13.29 -19.70 21.49
CA GLY A 22 12.86 -18.60 20.61
C GLY A 22 11.74 -18.96 19.63
N ASP A 23 11.26 -20.19 19.69
CA ASP A 23 10.12 -20.75 18.97
C ASP A 23 8.79 -20.61 19.74
N ALA A 24 8.81 -20.16 21.00
CA ALA A 24 7.63 -19.92 21.83
C ALA A 24 7.65 -18.51 22.46
N ASP A 25 6.47 -17.89 22.59
CA ASP A 25 6.26 -16.59 23.23
C ASP A 25 7.30 -15.51 22.83
N THR A 26 7.71 -15.53 21.58
CA THR A 26 8.79 -14.68 21.05
C THR A 26 8.29 -13.93 19.81
N LEU A 27 8.48 -12.61 19.81
CA LEU A 27 8.20 -11.75 18.65
C LEU A 27 9.51 -11.39 17.96
N TYR A 28 9.50 -11.37 16.64
CA TYR A 28 10.63 -10.96 15.82
C TYR A 28 10.22 -9.75 14.98
N VAL A 29 10.91 -8.62 15.14
CA VAL A 29 10.63 -7.42 14.36
C VAL A 29 11.34 -7.54 13.02
N PHE A 30 10.60 -7.44 11.92
CA PHE A 30 11.14 -7.47 10.56
C PHE A 30 11.13 -6.05 9.97
N PRO A 31 12.15 -5.21 10.25
CA PRO A 31 12.30 -3.94 9.56
C PRO A 31 12.74 -4.18 8.11
N TYR A 32 12.26 -3.37 7.19
CA TYR A 32 12.63 -3.43 5.78
C TYR A 32 12.67 -2.03 5.17
N ASP A 33 13.35 -1.90 4.05
CA ASP A 33 13.37 -0.65 3.28
C ASP A 33 12.04 -0.49 2.52
N TRP A 34 11.10 0.24 3.13
CA TRP A 34 9.76 0.49 2.61
C TRP A 34 9.72 1.25 1.28
N ARG A 35 10.86 1.75 0.80
CA ARG A 35 10.98 2.42 -0.49
C ARG A 35 11.05 1.42 -1.65
N ARG A 36 11.55 0.21 -1.39
CA ARG A 36 11.86 -0.81 -2.39
C ARG A 36 10.64 -1.65 -2.76
N ASP A 37 10.81 -2.48 -3.78
CA ASP A 37 9.81 -3.43 -4.26
C ASP A 37 9.28 -4.35 -3.14
N ASN A 38 7.95 -4.45 -3.03
CA ASN A 38 7.27 -5.31 -2.08
C ASN A 38 7.54 -6.81 -2.32
N VAL A 39 7.81 -7.24 -3.56
CA VAL A 39 8.19 -8.62 -3.88
C VAL A 39 9.58 -8.93 -3.32
N GLU A 40 10.54 -8.01 -3.46
CA GLU A 40 11.87 -8.15 -2.85
C GLU A 40 11.75 -8.30 -1.33
N THR A 41 10.92 -7.48 -0.71
CA THR A 41 10.67 -7.52 0.74
C THR A 41 10.01 -8.85 1.17
N ALA A 42 9.01 -9.34 0.41
CA ALA A 42 8.33 -10.60 0.71
C ALA A 42 9.30 -11.79 0.65
N ARG A 43 10.17 -11.80 -0.36
CA ARG A 43 11.25 -12.79 -0.52
C ARG A 43 12.23 -12.75 0.65
N ALA A 44 12.65 -11.56 1.05
CA ALA A 44 13.52 -11.38 2.22
C ALA A 44 12.87 -11.91 3.51
N LEU A 45 11.56 -11.68 3.71
CA LEU A 45 10.82 -12.21 4.86
C LEU A 45 10.81 -13.75 4.86
N VAL A 46 10.55 -14.38 3.72
CA VAL A 46 10.53 -15.85 3.60
C VAL A 46 11.89 -16.46 3.92
N ARG A 47 12.98 -15.86 3.40
CA ARG A 47 14.35 -16.29 3.73
C ARG A 47 14.65 -16.15 5.22
N ARG A 48 14.30 -15.02 5.83
CA ARG A 48 14.49 -14.80 7.27
C ARG A 48 13.73 -15.81 8.13
N ILE A 49 12.49 -16.15 7.74
CA ILE A 49 11.71 -17.21 8.40
C ILE A 49 12.41 -18.57 8.24
N ALA A 50 12.86 -18.94 7.04
CA ALA A 50 13.54 -20.20 6.80
C ALA A 50 14.84 -20.33 7.61
N ASP A 51 15.66 -19.27 7.63
CA ASP A 51 16.90 -19.21 8.41
C ASP A 51 16.64 -19.32 9.91
N LEU A 52 15.61 -18.64 10.41
CA LEU A 52 15.21 -18.71 11.82
C LEU A 52 14.76 -20.11 12.21
N LYS A 53 13.94 -20.77 11.37
CA LYS A 53 13.51 -22.16 11.58
C LYS A 53 14.70 -23.12 11.66
N HIS A 54 15.71 -22.90 10.81
CA HIS A 54 16.94 -23.68 10.83
C HIS A 54 17.72 -23.46 12.14
N LYS A 55 17.95 -22.21 12.55
CA LYS A 55 18.67 -21.88 13.79
C LYS A 55 17.97 -22.41 15.05
N LEU A 56 16.64 -22.43 15.05
CA LEU A 56 15.84 -22.97 16.15
C LEU A 56 15.69 -24.50 16.10
N ASN A 57 16.16 -25.16 15.03
CA ASN A 57 15.93 -26.59 14.78
C ASN A 57 14.44 -26.98 14.81
N ARG A 58 13.57 -26.13 14.22
CA ARG A 58 12.12 -26.32 14.17
C ARG A 58 11.59 -26.22 12.74
N PRO A 59 11.76 -27.28 11.91
CA PRO A 59 11.35 -27.26 10.49
C PRO A 59 9.83 -27.11 10.29
N ASP A 60 9.01 -27.50 11.27
CA ASP A 60 7.55 -27.39 11.21
C ASP A 60 7.00 -26.10 11.83
N LEU A 61 7.86 -25.22 12.35
CA LEU A 61 7.42 -23.96 12.96
C LEU A 61 6.75 -23.06 11.94
N ARG A 62 5.60 -22.49 12.34
CA ARG A 62 4.84 -21.51 11.59
C ARG A 62 4.70 -20.24 12.43
N PHE A 63 4.73 -19.09 11.78
CA PHE A 63 4.66 -17.78 12.43
C PHE A 63 3.32 -17.11 12.17
N ASN A 64 2.79 -16.44 13.19
CA ASN A 64 1.73 -15.44 13.00
C ASN A 64 2.39 -14.13 12.55
N ILE A 65 1.94 -13.55 11.44
CA ILE A 65 2.48 -12.28 10.93
C ILE A 65 1.52 -11.14 11.27
N ILE A 66 2.05 -10.06 11.83
CA ILE A 66 1.32 -8.81 12.03
C ILE A 66 1.88 -7.77 11.05
N GLY A 67 1.10 -7.46 10.02
CA GLY A 67 1.42 -6.45 9.01
C GLY A 67 0.59 -5.19 9.23
N HIS A 68 1.25 -4.04 9.30
CA HIS A 68 0.59 -2.72 9.24
C HIS A 68 0.73 -2.15 7.83
N SER A 69 -0.35 -1.56 7.33
CA SER A 69 -0.41 -0.94 6.00
C SER A 69 0.10 -1.90 4.91
N MET A 70 1.02 -1.43 4.07
CA MET A 70 1.73 -2.19 3.03
C MET A 70 2.35 -3.52 3.51
N GLY A 71 2.74 -3.63 4.79
CA GLY A 71 3.31 -4.85 5.35
C GLY A 71 2.36 -6.06 5.27
N GLY A 72 1.04 -5.82 5.25
CA GLY A 72 0.07 -6.89 5.00
C GLY A 72 0.11 -7.43 3.56
N LEU A 73 0.39 -6.56 2.57
CA LEU A 73 0.55 -7.00 1.17
C LEU A 73 1.83 -7.83 0.99
N VAL A 74 2.92 -7.41 1.63
CA VAL A 74 4.18 -8.16 1.71
C VAL A 74 3.92 -9.56 2.29
N ALA A 75 3.22 -9.65 3.42
CA ALA A 75 2.89 -10.91 4.07
C ALA A 75 2.01 -11.82 3.20
N ARG A 76 1.00 -11.24 2.53
CA ARG A 76 0.13 -11.96 1.59
C ARG A 76 0.93 -12.53 0.42
N TYR A 77 1.82 -11.73 -0.19
CA TYR A 77 2.67 -12.19 -1.27
C TYR A 77 3.61 -13.31 -0.80
N ALA A 78 4.26 -13.13 0.35
CA ALA A 78 5.15 -14.13 0.96
C ALA A 78 4.44 -15.47 1.17
N ALA A 79 3.22 -15.47 1.74
CA ALA A 79 2.44 -16.69 1.93
C ALA A 79 2.10 -17.40 0.61
N ARG A 80 1.75 -16.63 -0.42
CA ARG A 80 1.25 -17.17 -1.70
C ARG A 80 2.36 -17.65 -2.63
N TYR A 81 3.52 -17.01 -2.62
CA TYR A 81 4.58 -17.24 -3.60
C TYR A 81 5.92 -17.67 -2.99
N GLY A 82 6.08 -17.62 -1.67
CA GLY A 82 7.35 -17.98 -1.02
C GLY A 82 8.49 -17.04 -1.44
N ASP A 83 9.66 -17.61 -1.71
CA ASP A 83 10.84 -16.85 -2.20
C ASP A 83 10.86 -16.63 -3.73
N ALA A 84 9.75 -16.95 -4.42
CA ALA A 84 9.64 -16.71 -5.84
C ALA A 84 9.54 -15.20 -6.15
N ASP A 85 10.18 -14.79 -7.24
CA ASP A 85 9.91 -13.50 -7.86
C ASP A 85 8.65 -13.59 -8.73
N LEU A 86 8.17 -12.44 -9.22
CA LEU A 86 7.19 -12.40 -10.30
C LEU A 86 7.78 -13.11 -11.54
N PRO A 87 6.96 -13.87 -12.29
CA PRO A 87 7.44 -14.55 -13.47
C PRO A 87 7.90 -13.55 -14.56
N PRO A 88 8.53 -14.02 -15.64
CA PRO A 88 8.83 -13.17 -16.80
C PRO A 88 7.57 -12.54 -17.42
N ALA A 89 7.76 -11.40 -18.11
CA ALA A 89 6.68 -10.71 -18.80
C ALA A 89 5.92 -11.66 -19.75
N GLY A 90 4.59 -11.50 -19.83
CA GLY A 90 3.72 -12.35 -20.64
C GLY A 90 3.30 -13.68 -20.00
N GLN A 91 3.88 -14.05 -18.85
CA GLN A 91 3.42 -15.21 -18.08
C GLN A 91 2.55 -14.78 -16.92
N THR A 92 1.42 -15.47 -16.71
CA THR A 92 0.54 -15.26 -15.56
C THR A 92 1.14 -15.94 -14.32
N PRO A 93 1.20 -15.28 -13.16
CA PRO A 93 1.59 -15.93 -11.90
C PRO A 93 0.67 -17.12 -11.58
N VAL A 94 1.23 -18.15 -10.96
CA VAL A 94 0.46 -19.29 -10.43
C VAL A 94 0.56 -19.28 -8.92
N VAL A 95 -0.58 -19.27 -8.24
CA VAL A 95 -0.63 -19.26 -6.77
C VAL A 95 -0.20 -20.64 -6.24
N THR A 96 1.01 -20.74 -5.69
CA THR A 96 1.59 -22.02 -5.24
C THR A 96 1.42 -22.27 -3.74
N TRP A 97 1.16 -21.23 -2.96
CA TRP A 97 1.21 -21.26 -1.49
C TRP A 97 2.56 -21.71 -0.93
N ALA A 98 3.64 -21.49 -1.66
CA ALA A 98 4.97 -21.96 -1.29
C ALA A 98 5.47 -21.43 0.07
N GLY A 99 4.99 -20.25 0.52
CA GLY A 99 5.32 -19.70 1.83
C GLY A 99 4.39 -20.14 2.97
N ALA A 100 3.27 -20.79 2.69
CA ALA A 100 2.25 -21.14 3.70
C ALA A 100 2.77 -22.13 4.76
N SER A 101 3.80 -22.93 4.43
CA SER A 101 4.48 -23.83 5.36
C SER A 101 5.22 -23.11 6.50
N GLY A 102 5.50 -21.81 6.35
CA GLY A 102 6.14 -20.97 7.37
C GLY A 102 5.18 -20.00 8.07
N ILE A 103 3.92 -19.87 7.62
CA ILE A 103 3.02 -18.80 8.03
C ILE A 103 1.70 -19.39 8.49
N ASN A 104 1.29 -19.13 9.73
CA ASN A 104 0.04 -19.64 10.33
C ASN A 104 -1.16 -18.72 10.06
N LYS A 105 -1.07 -17.44 10.43
CA LYS A 105 -2.12 -16.42 10.33
C LYS A 105 -1.50 -15.09 9.91
N ILE A 106 -2.26 -14.24 9.22
CA ILE A 106 -1.85 -12.87 8.89
C ILE A 106 -2.85 -11.87 9.48
N PHE A 107 -2.37 -11.00 10.35
CA PHE A 107 -3.10 -9.88 10.93
C PHE A 107 -2.77 -8.61 10.15
N MET A 108 -3.77 -8.03 9.49
CA MET A 108 -3.67 -6.87 8.61
C MET A 108 -4.26 -5.64 9.30
N PHE A 109 -3.42 -4.66 9.62
CA PHE A 109 -3.86 -3.38 10.18
C PHE A 109 -3.84 -2.31 9.08
N GLY A 110 -5.00 -1.92 8.56
CA GLY A 110 -5.11 -0.92 7.50
C GLY A 110 -4.40 -1.33 6.20
N THR A 111 -4.31 -2.62 5.88
CA THR A 111 -3.67 -3.08 4.64
C THR A 111 -4.51 -2.73 3.40
N PRO A 112 -3.94 -2.02 2.41
CA PRO A 112 -4.68 -1.63 1.21
C PRO A 112 -4.73 -2.78 0.19
N ASN A 113 -5.59 -3.79 0.39
CA ASN A 113 -5.67 -4.96 -0.48
C ASN A 113 -6.11 -4.65 -1.91
N GLU A 114 -6.70 -3.46 -2.14
CA GLU A 114 -7.06 -2.95 -3.47
C GLU A 114 -6.28 -1.67 -3.84
N GLY A 115 -5.21 -1.38 -3.11
CA GLY A 115 -4.49 -0.11 -3.19
C GLY A 115 -5.19 1.05 -2.49
N SER A 116 -4.62 2.24 -2.65
CA SER A 116 -5.07 3.48 -1.98
C SER A 116 -4.95 4.67 -2.93
N ALA A 117 -6.04 5.45 -3.06
CA ALA A 117 -5.99 6.68 -3.83
C ALA A 117 -5.12 7.76 -3.16
N GLU A 118 -4.81 7.63 -1.86
CA GLU A 118 -3.80 8.47 -1.18
C GLU A 118 -2.37 8.16 -1.66
N ALA A 119 -2.06 6.92 -2.07
CA ALA A 119 -0.77 6.63 -2.69
C ALA A 119 -0.62 7.37 -4.02
N PHE A 120 -1.70 7.43 -4.80
CA PHE A 120 -1.77 8.26 -6.00
C PHE A 120 -1.63 9.76 -5.68
N ALA A 121 -2.36 10.27 -4.66
CA ALA A 121 -2.24 11.66 -4.22
C ALA A 121 -0.80 12.02 -3.79
N THR A 122 -0.13 11.12 -3.08
CA THR A 122 1.27 11.26 -2.67
C THR A 122 2.21 11.43 -3.86
N LEU A 123 2.00 10.71 -4.96
CA LEU A 123 2.77 10.85 -6.19
C LEU A 123 2.54 12.20 -6.90
N LEU A 124 1.39 12.84 -6.68
CA LEU A 124 1.06 14.15 -7.26
C LEU A 124 1.55 15.32 -6.40
N GLU A 125 1.38 15.21 -5.09
CA GLU A 125 1.47 16.34 -4.16
C GLU A 125 2.66 16.24 -3.21
N GLY A 126 3.31 15.08 -3.13
CA GLY A 126 4.21 14.72 -2.04
C GLY A 126 3.44 14.38 -0.76
N TYR A 127 4.16 14.15 0.33
CA TYR A 127 3.60 13.83 1.63
C TYR A 127 4.19 14.71 2.73
N SER A 128 3.33 15.16 3.64
CA SER A 128 3.72 15.89 4.85
C SER A 128 3.32 15.08 6.07
N VAL A 129 4.30 14.63 6.87
CA VAL A 129 4.15 13.83 8.10
C VAL A 129 3.56 14.67 9.27
N GLN A 130 2.63 15.60 9.01
CA GLN A 130 2.14 16.57 10.01
C GLN A 130 0.72 16.31 10.51
N GLU A 131 0.08 15.19 10.18
CA GLU A 131 -1.25 14.84 10.71
C GLU A 131 -1.24 14.23 12.12
N GLY A 132 -0.17 14.40 12.92
CA GLY A 132 -0.09 13.79 14.25
C GLY A 132 0.68 14.51 15.35
N LEU A 133 1.51 15.52 15.05
CA LEU A 133 2.34 16.16 16.09
C LEU A 133 2.03 17.66 16.27
N ARG A 134 1.50 17.99 17.45
CA ARG A 134 1.46 19.36 18.00
C ARG A 134 2.88 19.84 18.39
N ARG A 135 3.68 20.26 17.42
CA ARG A 135 4.60 21.43 17.50
C ARG A 135 5.46 21.53 16.24
N ARG A 136 5.45 22.73 15.67
CA ARG A 136 6.14 23.12 14.43
C ARG A 136 7.65 23.04 14.61
N VAL A 137 8.31 22.18 13.82
CA VAL A 137 9.71 22.33 13.43
C VAL A 137 9.75 22.31 11.91
N ARG A 138 10.29 23.37 11.31
CA ARG A 138 10.31 23.63 9.86
C ARG A 138 11.29 22.72 9.08
N LEU A 139 12.05 21.87 9.79
CA LEU A 139 13.03 20.90 9.30
C LEU A 139 12.54 19.44 9.28
N LEU A 140 11.26 19.16 9.57
CA LEU A 140 10.75 17.78 9.57
C LEU A 140 10.27 17.36 8.17
N ASN A 141 11.18 16.68 7.46
CA ASN A 141 11.05 15.73 6.35
C ASN A 141 9.65 15.63 5.72
N LYS A 142 9.38 16.47 4.72
CA LYS A 142 8.35 16.22 3.73
C LYS A 142 8.93 15.24 2.71
N LEU A 143 8.21 14.17 2.40
CA LEU A 143 8.51 13.39 1.21
C LEU A 143 8.05 14.23 0.03
N SER A 144 8.96 14.78 -0.77
CA SER A 144 8.58 15.57 -1.93
C SER A 144 7.94 14.67 -3.01
N ARG A 145 7.30 15.28 -4.01
CA ARG A 145 6.87 14.53 -5.21
C ARG A 145 8.05 13.89 -5.95
N GLU A 146 9.23 14.48 -5.85
CA GLU A 146 10.46 14.00 -6.48
C GLU A 146 11.06 12.83 -5.71
N ASP A 147 10.90 12.81 -4.38
CA ASP A 147 11.24 11.64 -3.58
C ASP A 147 10.24 10.50 -3.84
N ALA A 148 8.94 10.80 -3.75
CA ALA A 148 7.87 9.81 -3.86
C ALA A 148 7.92 9.04 -5.19
N MET A 149 8.21 9.71 -6.30
CA MET A 149 8.31 9.05 -7.60
C MET A 149 9.46 8.05 -7.71
N THR A 150 10.49 8.16 -6.85
CA THR A 150 11.64 7.23 -6.87
C THR A 150 11.38 5.94 -6.09
N LEU A 151 10.18 5.77 -5.51
CA LEU A 151 9.84 4.64 -4.64
C LEU A 151 9.03 3.59 -5.42
N PRO A 152 9.59 2.44 -5.83
CA PRO A 152 8.79 1.37 -6.43
C PRO A 152 7.55 0.97 -5.63
N SER A 153 7.64 0.98 -4.30
CA SER A 153 6.55 0.59 -3.40
C SER A 153 5.30 1.46 -3.51
N ILE A 154 5.42 2.77 -3.77
CA ILE A 154 4.24 3.64 -3.84
C ILE A 154 3.38 3.33 -5.08
N TYR A 155 4.01 2.90 -6.17
CA TYR A 155 3.30 2.44 -7.36
C TYR A 155 2.57 1.11 -7.11
N GLN A 156 3.14 0.24 -6.28
CA GLN A 156 2.54 -1.01 -5.79
C GLN A 156 1.46 -0.81 -4.72
N LEU A 157 1.16 0.45 -4.37
CA LEU A 157 0.06 0.85 -3.51
C LEU A 157 -1.05 1.58 -4.29
N LEU A 158 -0.88 1.78 -5.59
CA LEU A 158 -1.90 2.42 -6.42
C LEU A 158 -3.18 1.59 -6.43
N PRO A 159 -4.37 2.23 -6.57
CA PRO A 159 -5.61 1.51 -6.77
C PRO A 159 -5.53 0.54 -7.95
N HIS A 160 -6.10 -0.67 -7.81
CA HIS A 160 -6.07 -1.70 -8.85
C HIS A 160 -7.35 -2.54 -8.90
N GLY A 161 -7.44 -3.45 -9.87
CA GLY A 161 -8.63 -4.25 -10.12
C GLY A 161 -9.81 -3.37 -10.56
N ALA A 162 -11.01 -3.66 -10.04
CA ALA A 162 -12.20 -2.85 -10.31
C ALA A 162 -12.31 -1.62 -9.40
N THR A 163 -11.28 -1.28 -8.61
CA THR A 163 -11.31 -0.22 -7.60
C THR A 163 -10.96 1.19 -8.11
N PRO A 164 -10.07 1.40 -9.11
CA PRO A 164 -9.83 2.73 -9.65
C PRO A 164 -11.13 3.39 -10.09
N ARG A 165 -11.41 4.54 -9.50
CA ARG A 165 -12.56 5.38 -9.82
C ARG A 165 -12.02 6.79 -10.01
N PHE A 166 -11.66 7.16 -11.22
CA PHE A 166 -11.46 8.56 -11.53
C PHE A 166 -12.81 9.16 -11.90
N LEU A 167 -13.02 10.44 -11.60
CA LEU A 167 -14.25 11.15 -11.96
C LEU A 167 -13.94 12.29 -12.93
N ASP A 168 -14.85 12.58 -13.85
CA ASP A 168 -14.78 13.76 -14.72
C ASP A 168 -15.32 15.01 -14.01
N GLU A 169 -15.38 16.15 -14.71
CA GLU A 169 -15.96 17.38 -14.17
C GLU A 169 -17.47 17.30 -13.86
N ASN A 170 -18.16 16.27 -14.36
CA ASN A 170 -19.57 15.97 -14.12
C ASN A 170 -19.77 14.95 -12.97
N LEU A 171 -18.69 14.60 -12.25
CA LEU A 171 -18.65 13.55 -11.23
C LEU A 171 -19.08 12.17 -11.78
N GLN A 172 -18.86 11.92 -13.07
CA GLN A 172 -19.09 10.63 -13.70
C GLN A 172 -17.80 9.82 -13.76
N PRO A 173 -17.87 8.48 -13.63
CA PRO A 173 -16.70 7.62 -13.74
C PRO A 173 -15.94 7.82 -15.05
N LEU A 174 -14.62 7.93 -14.94
CA LEU A 174 -13.66 7.90 -16.04
C LEU A 174 -12.90 6.58 -16.01
N GLU A 175 -12.85 5.92 -17.17
CA GLU A 175 -11.95 4.80 -17.39
C GLU A 175 -10.54 5.32 -17.62
N ILE A 176 -9.63 4.97 -16.70
CA ILE A 176 -8.25 5.38 -16.70
C ILE A 176 -7.39 4.15 -16.46
N ASP A 177 -6.46 3.89 -17.37
CA ASP A 177 -5.42 2.89 -17.16
C ASP A 177 -4.25 3.54 -16.39
N LEU A 178 -4.14 3.18 -15.11
CA LEU A 178 -3.04 3.61 -14.25
C LEU A 178 -1.70 2.98 -14.59
N TYR A 179 -1.67 1.90 -15.39
CA TYR A 179 -0.43 1.23 -15.78
C TYR A 179 0.16 1.74 -17.09
N ASP A 180 -0.60 2.52 -17.88
CA ASP A 180 -0.13 3.11 -19.12
C ASP A 180 0.67 4.41 -18.87
N PRO A 181 1.98 4.46 -19.15
CA PRO A 181 2.77 5.69 -19.02
C PRO A 181 2.24 6.86 -19.86
N ALA A 182 1.53 6.60 -20.96
CA ALA A 182 0.91 7.65 -21.76
C ALA A 182 -0.22 8.36 -21.03
N THR A 183 -0.98 7.66 -20.18
CA THR A 183 -1.96 8.25 -19.25
C THR A 183 -1.28 9.27 -18.33
N TRP A 184 -0.17 8.87 -17.69
CA TRP A 184 0.57 9.74 -16.76
C TRP A 184 1.12 10.98 -17.46
N ARG A 185 1.63 10.83 -18.70
CA ARG A 185 2.04 11.96 -19.54
C ARG A 185 0.88 12.88 -19.88
N LYS A 186 -0.26 12.33 -20.30
CA LYS A 186 -1.46 13.09 -20.70
C LYS A 186 -1.95 14.00 -19.57
N TYR A 187 -1.99 13.49 -18.34
CA TYR A 187 -2.49 14.24 -17.19
C TYR A 187 -1.40 14.99 -16.41
N GLY A 188 -0.13 14.87 -16.81
CA GLY A 188 0.99 15.53 -16.14
C GLY A 188 1.22 15.01 -14.72
N TRP A 189 0.94 13.72 -14.49
CA TRP A 189 1.08 13.11 -13.17
C TRP A 189 2.53 12.79 -12.86
N THR A 190 2.89 12.90 -11.57
CA THR A 190 4.25 12.78 -11.02
C THR A 190 5.28 13.78 -11.58
N SER A 191 6.36 14.02 -10.85
CA SER A 191 7.42 14.96 -11.28
C SER A 191 8.13 14.51 -12.56
N ILE A 192 8.08 13.22 -12.89
CA ILE A 192 8.57 12.69 -14.18
C ILE A 192 7.94 13.43 -15.35
N ASN A 193 6.68 13.87 -15.26
CA ASN A 193 6.00 14.54 -16.37
C ASN A 193 5.96 16.07 -16.23
N ASP A 194 6.66 16.64 -15.25
CA ASP A 194 6.79 18.08 -15.07
C ASP A 194 7.91 18.63 -15.98
N PRO A 195 7.60 19.56 -16.92
CA PRO A 195 8.60 20.14 -17.80
C PRO A 195 9.74 20.85 -17.04
N VAL A 196 9.43 21.46 -15.88
CA VAL A 196 10.43 22.16 -15.06
C VAL A 196 11.40 21.16 -14.45
N TYR A 197 10.88 20.07 -13.89
CA TYR A 197 11.70 18.98 -13.34
C TYR A 197 12.57 18.36 -14.44
N ARG A 198 11.98 17.97 -15.58
CA ARG A 198 12.72 17.37 -16.71
C ARG A 198 13.86 18.26 -17.19
N ALA A 199 13.61 19.56 -17.33
CA ALA A 199 14.65 20.51 -17.74
C ALA A 199 15.77 20.63 -16.69
N ARG A 200 15.44 20.54 -15.40
CA ARG A 200 16.42 20.55 -14.30
C ARG A 200 17.24 19.27 -14.27
N TYR A 201 16.59 18.11 -14.41
CA TYR A 201 17.23 16.79 -14.54
C TYR A 201 18.21 16.74 -15.72
N ALA A 202 17.80 17.26 -16.88
CA ALA A 202 18.65 17.36 -18.08
C ALA A 202 19.89 18.25 -17.90
N ARG A 203 19.87 19.16 -16.92
CA ARG A 203 21.02 20.01 -16.58
C ARG A 203 21.91 19.43 -15.49
N GLY A 204 21.55 18.27 -14.91
CA GLY A 204 22.28 17.67 -13.79
C GLY A 204 22.16 18.47 -12.49
N VAL A 205 21.00 19.12 -12.27
CA VAL A 205 20.73 19.89 -11.03
C VAL A 205 19.76 19.09 -10.16
N GLU A 206 20.20 18.67 -8.97
CA GLU A 206 19.36 17.99 -7.99
C GLU A 206 18.79 18.97 -6.94
N GLY A 207 17.56 18.71 -6.49
CA GLY A 207 16.91 19.44 -5.38
C GLY A 207 16.11 20.69 -5.77
N GLU A 208 15.12 21.02 -4.92
CA GLU A 208 14.37 22.28 -4.96
C GLU A 208 15.05 23.41 -4.15
N GLU A 209 16.12 23.14 -3.39
CA GLU A 209 16.67 24.10 -2.43
C GLU A 209 17.50 25.22 -3.10
N PRO A 210 17.10 26.49 -2.95
CA PRO A 210 17.96 27.61 -3.28
C PRO A 210 19.00 27.77 -2.18
N GLY A 211 20.21 27.26 -2.39
CA GLY A 211 21.35 27.45 -1.49
C GLY A 211 22.22 26.22 -1.20
N GLY A 212 21.91 25.05 -1.77
CA GLY A 212 22.84 23.91 -1.76
C GLY A 212 24.07 24.23 -2.61
N ALA A 213 25.27 23.98 -2.07
CA ALA A 213 26.55 24.29 -2.68
C ALA A 213 26.59 23.90 -4.17
N GLU A 214 27.04 24.84 -5.02
CA GLU A 214 27.10 24.76 -6.50
C GLU A 214 27.98 23.62 -7.06
N ASP A 215 28.47 22.68 -6.24
CA ASP A 215 29.72 21.96 -6.51
C ASP A 215 29.58 20.45 -6.79
N GLU A 216 28.38 19.91 -6.96
CA GLU A 216 28.21 18.55 -7.49
C GLU A 216 27.25 18.53 -8.68
N ARG A 217 27.66 19.10 -9.82
CA ARG A 217 27.10 18.72 -11.13
C ARG A 217 27.47 17.27 -11.42
N LYS A 218 26.73 16.32 -10.84
CA LYS A 218 26.68 14.96 -11.40
C LYS A 218 26.05 15.09 -12.78
N GLY A 219 26.68 14.49 -13.79
CA GLY A 219 26.44 14.77 -15.20
C GLY A 219 24.96 14.86 -15.61
N ALA A 220 24.68 15.61 -16.67
CA ALA A 220 23.34 15.76 -17.25
C ALA A 220 22.59 14.42 -17.31
N GLY A 221 21.42 14.35 -16.68
CA GLY A 221 20.56 13.17 -16.76
C GLY A 221 19.83 13.11 -18.10
N ASP A 222 19.69 11.92 -18.69
CA ASP A 222 18.90 11.75 -19.92
C ASP A 222 17.41 11.66 -19.57
N PRO A 223 16.55 12.61 -19.99
CA PRO A 223 15.11 12.55 -19.72
C PRO A 223 14.43 11.25 -20.20
N ALA A 224 15.01 10.53 -21.16
CA ALA A 224 14.52 9.22 -21.58
C ALA A 224 14.58 8.17 -20.46
N ILE A 225 15.52 8.31 -19.50
CA ILE A 225 15.59 7.45 -18.30
C ILE A 225 14.34 7.62 -17.44
N LEU A 226 13.78 8.84 -17.35
CA LEU A 226 12.57 9.07 -16.57
C LEU A 226 11.35 8.34 -17.17
N ASP A 227 11.25 8.34 -18.51
CA ASP A 227 10.19 7.61 -19.23
C ASP A 227 10.36 6.10 -19.11
N ALA A 228 11.59 5.60 -19.25
CA ALA A 228 11.91 4.19 -19.08
C ALA A 228 11.63 3.71 -17.66
N TYR A 229 12.05 4.49 -16.65
CA TYR A 229 11.81 4.20 -15.24
C TYR A 229 10.31 4.14 -14.93
N LEU A 230 9.53 5.14 -15.36
CA LEU A 230 8.07 5.14 -15.16
C LEU A 230 7.43 3.89 -15.76
N SER A 231 7.85 3.50 -16.97
CA SER A 231 7.34 2.30 -17.65
C SER A 231 7.67 1.03 -16.85
N VAL A 232 8.89 0.91 -16.31
CA VAL A 232 9.34 -0.24 -15.51
C VAL A 232 8.57 -0.33 -14.19
N VAL A 233 8.40 0.76 -13.46
CA VAL A 233 7.74 0.72 -12.14
C VAL A 233 6.23 0.51 -12.25
N LEU A 234 5.58 1.06 -13.27
CA LEU A 234 4.16 0.82 -13.53
C LEU A 234 3.91 -0.63 -13.94
N GLU A 235 4.74 -1.20 -14.81
CA GLU A 235 4.65 -2.61 -15.17
C GLU A 235 4.92 -3.51 -13.96
N ARG A 236 5.91 -3.19 -13.14
CA ARG A 236 6.19 -3.95 -11.91
C ARG A 236 5.02 -3.89 -10.92
N ALA A 237 4.35 -2.73 -10.81
CA ALA A 237 3.16 -2.57 -10.00
C ALA A 237 1.98 -3.39 -10.54
N ARG A 238 1.70 -3.31 -11.86
CA ARG A 238 0.67 -4.12 -12.52
C ARG A 238 0.83 -5.59 -12.20
N ARG A 239 2.05 -6.10 -12.38
CA ARG A 239 2.39 -7.51 -12.17
C ARG A 239 2.24 -7.94 -10.70
N PHE A 240 2.57 -7.05 -9.77
CA PHE A 240 2.37 -7.28 -8.34
C PHE A 240 0.88 -7.34 -7.98
N HIS A 241 0.08 -6.40 -8.49
CA HIS A 241 -1.37 -6.37 -8.29
C HIS A 241 -2.04 -7.60 -8.91
N GLU A 242 -1.71 -7.97 -10.15
CA GLU A 242 -2.18 -9.19 -10.80
C GLU A 242 -1.86 -10.43 -9.98
N ALA A 243 -0.63 -10.54 -9.46
CA ALA A 243 -0.27 -11.62 -8.58
C ALA A 243 -1.16 -11.63 -7.31
N LEU A 244 -1.44 -10.46 -6.71
CA LEU A 244 -2.27 -10.33 -5.51
C LEU A 244 -3.77 -10.60 -5.76
N ASP A 245 -4.26 -10.40 -6.97
CA ASP A 245 -5.67 -10.48 -7.36
C ASP A 245 -6.08 -11.83 -7.97
N LEU A 246 -5.13 -12.77 -8.11
CA LEU A 246 -5.43 -14.13 -8.54
C LEU A 246 -6.11 -14.96 -7.43
N PHE A 247 -7.28 -15.52 -7.71
CA PHE A 247 -7.98 -16.43 -6.80
C PHE A 247 -7.98 -17.86 -7.34
N PRO A 248 -7.48 -18.85 -6.58
CA PRO A 248 -7.48 -20.24 -7.04
C PRO A 248 -8.93 -20.76 -7.22
N PRO A 249 -9.20 -21.58 -8.25
CA PRO A 249 -10.56 -21.97 -8.61
C PRO A 249 -11.23 -22.94 -7.62
N VAL A 250 -10.46 -23.67 -6.79
CA VAL A 250 -11.00 -24.68 -5.85
C VAL A 250 -10.12 -24.75 -4.60
N GLY A 251 -10.76 -24.94 -3.43
CA GLY A 251 -10.11 -25.28 -2.16
C GLY A 251 -10.00 -24.11 -1.18
N PRO A 252 -9.96 -24.40 0.14
CA PRO A 252 -9.71 -23.37 1.14
C PRO A 252 -8.28 -22.83 1.02
N GLU A 253 -8.13 -21.52 1.12
CA GLU A 253 -6.79 -20.91 1.20
C GLU A 253 -6.14 -21.26 2.55
N PRO A 254 -4.87 -21.72 2.58
CA PRO A 254 -4.26 -22.33 3.76
C PRO A 254 -3.87 -21.33 4.86
N VAL A 255 -3.88 -20.03 4.56
CA VAL A 255 -3.49 -18.96 5.49
C VAL A 255 -4.66 -17.99 5.67
N PRO A 256 -5.36 -18.04 6.82
CA PRO A 256 -6.44 -17.10 7.12
C PRO A 256 -5.92 -15.68 7.36
N LEU A 257 -6.73 -14.70 6.94
CA LEU A 257 -6.48 -13.28 7.13
C LEU A 257 -7.39 -12.68 8.21
N PHE A 258 -6.85 -11.76 8.99
CA PHE A 258 -7.58 -11.03 10.04
C PHE A 258 -7.44 -9.53 9.78
N ALA A 259 -8.55 -8.84 9.51
CA ALA A 259 -8.54 -7.44 9.11
C ALA A 259 -8.90 -6.50 10.28
N PHE A 260 -8.07 -5.48 10.51
CA PHE A 260 -8.27 -4.45 11.52
C PHE A 260 -8.18 -3.09 10.84
N GLY A 261 -9.28 -2.35 10.80
CA GLY A 261 -9.38 -1.11 10.02
C GLY A 261 -10.07 0.03 10.75
N GLY A 262 -10.00 1.20 10.14
CA GLY A 262 -10.84 2.35 10.46
C GLY A 262 -11.98 2.48 9.46
N ASP A 263 -13.14 2.98 9.88
CA ASP A 263 -14.27 3.25 8.99
C ASP A 263 -15.04 4.55 9.29
N CYS A 264 -14.39 5.50 9.97
CA CYS A 264 -15.01 6.77 10.35
C CYS A 264 -14.37 8.00 9.69
N GLU A 265 -13.22 7.86 9.05
CA GLU A 265 -12.53 8.95 8.38
C GLU A 265 -12.94 9.05 6.91
N GLU A 266 -13.15 10.26 6.41
CA GLU A 266 -13.31 10.52 4.99
C GLU A 266 -11.99 10.15 4.28
N THR A 267 -12.01 9.05 3.54
CA THR A 267 -10.82 8.49 2.89
C THR A 267 -10.93 8.62 1.39
N LEU A 268 -9.91 9.20 0.75
CA LEU A 268 -9.92 9.42 -0.69
C LEU A 268 -10.11 8.09 -1.41
N PHE A 269 -11.08 8.07 -2.31
CA PHE A 269 -11.45 6.91 -3.11
C PHE A 269 -11.42 7.23 -4.59
N ALA A 270 -11.91 8.42 -4.97
CA ALA A 270 -12.11 8.77 -6.36
C ALA A 270 -11.62 10.19 -6.71
N PRO A 271 -10.37 10.37 -7.17
CA PRO A 271 -9.86 11.66 -7.61
C PRO A 271 -10.67 12.22 -8.81
N VAL A 272 -10.87 13.54 -8.84
CA VAL A 272 -11.57 14.22 -9.96
C VAL A 272 -10.55 14.77 -10.95
N ILE A 273 -10.74 14.51 -12.23
CA ILE A 273 -9.95 15.04 -13.34
C ILE A 273 -10.82 16.01 -14.12
N LEU A 274 -10.30 17.22 -14.38
CA LEU A 274 -11.00 18.22 -15.19
C LEU A 274 -10.01 19.07 -15.99
N ARG A 275 -10.52 19.72 -17.05
CA ARG A 275 -9.72 20.63 -17.86
C ARG A 275 -9.73 22.05 -17.29
N ASP A 276 -8.55 22.64 -17.08
CA ASP A 276 -8.40 24.07 -16.88
C ASP A 276 -8.31 24.75 -18.23
N GLU A 277 -9.45 25.20 -18.76
CA GLU A 277 -9.54 25.87 -20.06
C GLU A 277 -8.68 27.13 -20.13
N LYS A 278 -8.56 27.88 -19.02
CA LYS A 278 -7.77 29.12 -18.98
C LYS A 278 -6.28 28.86 -19.15
N LYS A 279 -5.79 27.75 -18.59
CA LYS A 279 -4.37 27.37 -18.65
C LYS A 279 -4.06 26.29 -19.69
N GLY A 280 -5.07 25.81 -20.42
CA GLY A 280 -4.91 24.76 -21.42
C GLY A 280 -4.30 23.47 -20.88
N ARG A 281 -4.57 23.09 -19.62
CA ARG A 281 -3.98 21.91 -18.97
C ARG A 281 -5.00 21.08 -18.20
N TRP A 282 -4.68 19.83 -17.92
CA TRP A 282 -5.47 19.00 -17.02
C TRP A 282 -5.19 19.37 -15.56
N LEU A 283 -6.21 19.25 -14.72
CA LEU A 283 -6.12 19.33 -13.27
C LEU A 283 -6.65 18.03 -12.70
N THR A 284 -5.94 17.51 -11.70
CA THR A 284 -6.38 16.37 -10.91
C THR A 284 -6.55 16.84 -9.48
N LEU A 285 -7.73 16.61 -8.92
CA LEU A 285 -8.12 16.99 -7.58
C LEU A 285 -8.14 15.73 -6.70
N THR A 286 -7.28 15.74 -5.69
CA THR A 286 -7.24 14.78 -4.57
C THR A 286 -7.95 15.35 -3.35
N SER A 287 -8.12 16.68 -3.30
CA SER A 287 -8.88 17.41 -2.27
C SER A 287 -10.17 18.01 -2.83
N PRO A 288 -11.28 17.98 -2.07
CA PRO A 288 -12.57 18.43 -2.56
C PRO A 288 -12.67 19.96 -2.53
N ARG A 289 -13.14 20.52 -3.64
CA ARG A 289 -13.48 21.95 -3.80
C ARG A 289 -14.71 22.10 -4.69
N GLU A 290 -15.28 23.30 -4.73
CA GLU A 290 -16.33 23.60 -5.72
C GLU A 290 -15.76 23.44 -7.14
N ILE A 291 -16.51 22.75 -8.01
CA ILE A 291 -16.17 22.59 -9.44
C ILE A 291 -17.34 23.03 -10.31
N ARG A 292 -17.03 23.43 -11.54
CA ARG A 292 -18.00 23.76 -12.57
C ARG A 292 -17.80 22.80 -13.74
N ALA A 293 -18.84 22.07 -14.07
CA ALA A 293 -18.87 21.16 -15.21
C ALA A 293 -18.93 21.90 -16.55
N SER A 294 -18.61 21.17 -17.62
CA SER A 294 -18.71 21.62 -19.02
C SER A 294 -20.13 22.05 -19.42
N ASN A 295 -21.16 21.46 -18.82
CA ASN A 295 -22.56 21.86 -18.99
C ASN A 295 -22.98 23.09 -18.14
N ASN A 296 -22.02 23.83 -17.57
CA ASN A 296 -22.22 24.96 -16.65
C ASN A 296 -22.90 24.65 -15.30
N ARG A 297 -23.18 23.38 -15.00
CA ARG A 297 -23.61 22.98 -13.65
C ARG A 297 -22.47 23.22 -12.66
N ARG A 298 -22.81 23.78 -11.49
CA ARG A 298 -21.89 23.89 -10.36
C ARG A 298 -22.15 22.74 -9.39
N PHE A 299 -21.09 22.10 -8.93
CA PHE A 299 -21.13 21.13 -7.86
C PHE A 299 -20.51 21.75 -6.61
N SER A 300 -21.29 21.80 -5.54
CA SER A 300 -20.81 22.29 -4.25
C SER A 300 -19.68 21.42 -3.71
N ARG A 301 -18.82 21.99 -2.85
CA ARG A 301 -17.76 21.21 -2.17
C ARG A 301 -18.30 19.93 -1.51
N LYS A 302 -19.51 19.99 -0.93
CA LYS A 302 -20.16 18.84 -0.28
C LYS A 302 -20.55 17.73 -1.25
N GLU A 303 -21.05 18.08 -2.44
CA GLU A 303 -21.35 17.09 -3.49
C GLU A 303 -20.05 16.43 -3.99
N VAL A 304 -19.00 17.24 -4.19
CA VAL A 304 -17.68 16.74 -4.60
C VAL A 304 -17.07 15.84 -3.54
N THR A 305 -17.12 16.21 -2.25
CA THR A 305 -16.67 15.35 -1.14
C THR A 305 -17.37 14.00 -1.16
N ARG A 306 -18.70 13.97 -1.30
CA ARG A 306 -19.47 12.72 -1.32
C ARG A 306 -19.12 11.82 -2.51
N ALA A 307 -18.70 12.40 -3.63
CA ALA A 307 -18.28 11.64 -4.79
C ALA A 307 -16.84 11.11 -4.65
N MET A 308 -15.96 11.91 -4.03
CA MET A 308 -14.53 11.61 -3.92
C MET A 308 -14.15 10.69 -2.77
N PHE A 309 -14.89 10.71 -1.66
CA PHE A 309 -14.48 10.07 -0.40
C PHE A 309 -15.42 8.94 0.02
N GLN A 310 -14.86 7.95 0.68
CA GLN A 310 -15.58 6.84 1.30
C GLN A 310 -15.12 6.61 2.74
N PRO A 311 -15.90 5.88 3.56
CA PRO A 311 -15.46 5.47 4.89
C PRO A 311 -14.15 4.67 4.87
N GLY A 312 -13.23 5.02 5.76
CA GLY A 312 -11.96 4.34 5.94
C GLY A 312 -11.19 4.88 7.15
N ASP A 313 -9.86 4.72 7.11
CA ASP A 313 -8.93 5.17 8.15
C ASP A 313 -8.17 6.48 7.78
N GLY A 314 -8.61 7.16 6.73
CA GLY A 314 -7.98 8.37 6.19
C GLY A 314 -6.89 8.08 5.15
N ARG A 315 -6.49 6.81 4.96
CA ARG A 315 -5.60 6.40 3.86
C ARG A 315 -6.12 5.20 3.07
N VAL A 316 -6.72 4.25 3.76
CA VAL A 316 -7.23 3.00 3.19
C VAL A 316 -8.73 2.95 3.47
N THR A 317 -9.51 2.84 2.39
CA THR A 317 -10.95 2.69 2.52
C THR A 317 -11.28 1.34 3.16
N ARG A 318 -12.42 1.26 3.86
CA ARG A 318 -12.92 -0.01 4.39
C ARG A 318 -13.00 -1.09 3.30
N ARG A 319 -13.40 -0.69 2.08
CA ARG A 319 -13.47 -1.57 0.90
C ARG A 319 -12.11 -2.12 0.50
N SER A 320 -11.10 -1.25 0.39
CA SER A 320 -9.75 -1.67 0.05
C SER A 320 -9.16 -2.62 1.10
N LEU A 321 -9.42 -2.40 2.40
CA LEU A 321 -8.98 -3.34 3.43
C LEU A 321 -9.63 -4.72 3.26
N LEU A 322 -10.91 -4.76 2.91
CA LEU A 322 -11.65 -6.01 2.75
C LEU A 322 -11.47 -6.67 1.38
N GLY A 323 -10.99 -5.98 0.35
CA GLY A 323 -10.89 -6.56 -0.99
C GLY A 323 -12.24 -6.82 -1.66
N THR A 324 -13.28 -6.06 -1.32
CA THR A 324 -14.68 -6.30 -1.75
C THR A 324 -14.94 -6.19 -3.26
N ASP A 325 -14.03 -5.62 -4.03
CA ASP A 325 -14.15 -5.38 -5.47
C ASP A 325 -13.14 -6.19 -6.31
N LEU A 326 -12.26 -7.00 -5.67
CA LEU A 326 -11.21 -7.76 -6.37
C LEU A 326 -11.72 -8.89 -7.26
N ALA A 327 -12.85 -9.52 -6.92
CA ALA A 327 -13.46 -10.58 -7.74
C ALA A 327 -14.96 -10.76 -7.46
N THR A 328 -15.67 -11.29 -8.46
CA THR A 328 -17.10 -11.62 -8.38
C THR A 328 -17.39 -12.82 -7.49
N ARG A 329 -16.42 -13.73 -7.31
CA ARG A 329 -16.57 -14.91 -6.45
C ARG A 329 -16.34 -14.52 -4.99
N ARG A 330 -17.34 -14.74 -4.14
CA ARG A 330 -17.28 -14.46 -2.69
C ARG A 330 -16.88 -15.73 -1.94
N THR A 331 -15.78 -15.70 -1.21
CA THR A 331 -15.28 -16.83 -0.41
C THR A 331 -15.71 -16.72 1.05
N SER A 332 -15.88 -15.50 1.56
CA SER A 332 -16.47 -15.24 2.88
C SER A 332 -17.84 -14.58 2.74
N ALA A 333 -18.91 -15.32 3.04
CA ALA A 333 -20.28 -14.81 3.02
C ALA A 333 -20.52 -13.69 4.06
N LEU A 334 -19.72 -13.64 5.13
CA LEU A 334 -19.85 -12.66 6.21
C LEU A 334 -19.31 -11.28 5.81
N PHE A 335 -18.26 -11.22 5.00
CA PHE A 335 -17.57 -9.96 4.66
C PHE A 335 -17.64 -9.58 3.18
N ASP A 336 -18.36 -10.37 2.37
CA ASP A 336 -18.56 -10.15 0.92
C ASP A 336 -17.24 -9.93 0.16
N THR A 337 -16.27 -10.80 0.42
CA THR A 337 -14.89 -10.69 -0.11
C THR A 337 -14.41 -12.01 -0.70
N PRO A 338 -13.55 -11.97 -1.74
CA PRO A 338 -12.80 -13.13 -2.23
C PRO A 338 -11.59 -13.49 -1.35
N LEU A 339 -11.14 -12.58 -0.48
CA LEU A 339 -10.03 -12.84 0.44
C LEU A 339 -10.45 -13.84 1.54
N PRO A 340 -9.56 -14.71 2.04
CA PRO A 340 -9.88 -15.64 3.12
C PRO A 340 -9.86 -14.92 4.49
N ILE A 341 -10.65 -13.86 4.62
CA ILE A 341 -10.82 -13.08 5.85
C ILE A 341 -11.67 -13.90 6.83
N ALA A 342 -11.01 -14.39 7.88
CA ALA A 342 -11.64 -15.14 8.96
C ALA A 342 -12.28 -14.21 10.01
N TYR A 343 -11.79 -12.98 10.13
CA TYR A 343 -12.30 -11.99 11.07
C TYR A 343 -11.99 -10.58 10.56
N ALA A 344 -12.93 -9.66 10.75
CA ALA A 344 -12.69 -8.24 10.52
C ALA A 344 -13.32 -7.40 11.64
N VAL A 345 -12.60 -6.37 12.08
CA VAL A 345 -13.09 -5.38 13.04
C VAL A 345 -12.74 -3.97 12.57
N PHE A 346 -13.69 -3.07 12.73
CA PHE A 346 -13.58 -1.67 12.39
C PHE A 346 -13.86 -0.80 13.61
N ILE A 347 -13.12 0.29 13.73
CA ILE A 347 -13.29 1.29 14.78
C ILE A 347 -13.11 2.69 14.19
N CYS A 348 -13.47 3.72 14.94
CA CYS A 348 -13.10 5.09 14.58
C CYS A 348 -11.66 5.39 15.02
N ASP A 349 -10.70 5.25 14.10
CA ASP A 349 -9.32 5.69 14.28
C ASP A 349 -8.65 5.97 12.93
N THR A 350 -7.57 6.75 12.96
CA THR A 350 -6.76 7.08 11.79
C THR A 350 -5.80 5.93 11.45
N HIS A 351 -5.33 5.88 10.21
CA HIS A 351 -4.40 4.86 9.71
C HIS A 351 -3.16 4.70 10.59
N SER A 352 -2.62 5.82 11.09
CA SER A 352 -1.46 5.85 11.99
C SER A 352 -1.82 5.47 13.43
N GLY A 353 -3.08 5.60 13.83
CA GLY A 353 -3.59 5.26 15.17
C GLY A 353 -3.97 3.80 15.34
N LEU A 354 -4.35 3.09 14.27
CA LEU A 354 -4.88 1.71 14.33
C LEU A 354 -4.05 0.76 15.21
N HIS A 355 -2.72 0.74 15.03
CA HIS A 355 -1.84 -0.18 15.76
C HIS A 355 -1.67 0.19 17.25
N ASN A 356 -2.04 1.41 17.66
CA ASN A 356 -2.02 1.89 19.03
C ASN A 356 -3.39 1.86 19.70
N ASN A 357 -4.45 1.54 18.96
CA ASN A 357 -5.78 1.49 19.50
C ASN A 357 -5.96 0.29 20.44
N LYS A 358 -6.35 0.55 21.69
CA LYS A 358 -6.48 -0.49 22.73
C LYS A 358 -7.55 -1.54 22.39
N ILE A 359 -8.63 -1.15 21.71
CA ILE A 359 -9.70 -2.07 21.32
C ILE A 359 -9.18 -3.02 20.24
N LEU A 360 -8.49 -2.49 19.21
CA LEU A 360 -7.90 -3.33 18.17
C LEU A 360 -6.79 -4.23 18.74
N GLN A 361 -5.93 -3.70 19.60
CA GLN A 361 -4.91 -4.49 20.29
C GLN A 361 -5.51 -5.64 21.10
N ASN A 362 -6.59 -5.39 21.84
CA ASN A 362 -7.26 -6.43 22.63
C ASN A 362 -7.87 -7.54 21.74
N ASN A 363 -8.54 -7.16 20.65
CA ASN A 363 -9.10 -8.14 19.70
C ASN A 363 -7.98 -8.94 19.02
N ALA A 364 -6.92 -8.26 18.56
CA ALA A 364 -5.78 -8.93 17.91
C ALA A 364 -5.05 -9.88 18.87
N LEU A 365 -4.82 -9.50 20.13
CA LEU A 365 -4.21 -10.36 21.14
C LEU A 365 -5.06 -11.61 21.42
N THR A 366 -6.38 -11.43 21.57
CA THR A 366 -7.30 -12.56 21.76
C THR A 366 -7.20 -13.57 20.62
N LEU A 367 -7.17 -13.08 19.38
CA LEU A 367 -7.09 -13.92 18.17
C LEU A 367 -5.69 -14.48 17.90
N LEU A 368 -4.64 -13.83 18.43
CA LEU A 368 -3.26 -14.30 18.36
C LEU A 368 -3.03 -15.48 19.30
N VAL A 369 -3.55 -15.40 20.53
CA VAL A 369 -3.38 -16.43 21.56
C VAL A 369 -4.34 -17.60 21.36
N ASN A 370 -5.55 -17.35 20.87
CA ASN A 370 -6.49 -18.42 20.55
C ASN A 370 -6.17 -19.02 19.19
N GLU A 371 -6.00 -20.35 19.15
CA GLU A 371 -6.10 -21.05 17.89
C GLU A 371 -7.56 -21.00 17.41
N VAL A 372 -7.77 -20.52 16.19
CA VAL A 372 -9.07 -20.69 15.54
C VAL A 372 -9.21 -22.20 15.38
N MET A 373 -10.07 -22.80 16.19
CA MET A 373 -10.34 -24.23 16.15
C MET A 373 -10.76 -24.55 14.71
N LYS A 374 -9.91 -25.31 14.00
CA LYS A 374 -10.34 -26.00 12.79
C LYS A 374 -11.15 -27.20 13.29
N GLU A 375 -12.47 -27.15 13.10
CA GLU A 375 -13.31 -28.35 13.13
C GLU A 375 -12.91 -29.31 12.00
#